data_AF-A0A0Q9MBN0-F1
#
_entry.id   AF-A0A0Q9MBN0-F1
#
_cell.length_a   1.000
_cell.length_b   1.000
_cell.length_c   1.000
_cell.angle_alpha   90.00
_cell.angle_beta   90.00
_cell.angle_gamma   90.00
#
_symmetry.space_group_name_H-M   'P 1'
#
loop_
_entity.id
_entity.type
_entity.pdbx_description
1 polymer ?
#
loop_
_entity_poly.entity_id
_entity_poly.type
_entity_poly.pdbx_seq_one_letter_code
_entity_poly.pdbx_strand_id
1 'polypeptide(L)'
;MVTENLTVVNNNGKLLEKDDDGPERTTAFADNDMWVRWNSHFIDCIRDDKPPLISLADGLRVIAVSEAAYRSLKERREVQVDYSALGSAIRAEGKAQP
;
A
#
# COMPACT_ATOMS: atom_id res chain seq x y z
N MET A 1 0.54 -12.76 12.08
CA MET A 1 -0.86 -12.63 12.51
C MET A 1 -1.40 -11.39 11.82
N VAL A 2 -2.23 -11.60 10.78
CA VAL A 2 -2.85 -10.52 10.00
C VAL A 2 -4.10 -10.12 10.79
N THR A 3 -4.18 -8.87 11.24
CA THR A 3 -5.37 -8.37 11.96
C THR A 3 -6.50 -8.17 10.95
N GLU A 4 -7.59 -8.94 11.11
CA GLU A 4 -8.68 -9.02 10.13
C GLU A 4 -9.60 -7.79 10.12
N ASN A 5 -9.51 -6.87 11.09
CA ASN A 5 -10.42 -5.71 11.19
C ASN A 5 -9.73 -4.40 11.61
N LEU A 6 -8.87 -3.82 10.76
CA LEU A 6 -8.39 -2.45 10.99
C LEU A 6 -9.45 -1.43 10.52
N THR A 7 -10.15 -0.78 11.45
CA THR A 7 -11.04 0.36 11.13
C THR A 7 -10.26 1.66 11.25
N VAL A 8 -9.75 2.19 10.13
CA VAL A 8 -9.11 3.51 10.11
C VAL A 8 -10.15 4.61 9.87
N VAL A 9 -10.53 5.33 10.93
CA VAL A 9 -11.34 6.55 10.81
C VAL A 9 -10.41 7.76 10.79
N ASN A 10 -10.23 8.39 9.63
CA ASN A 10 -9.51 9.67 9.56
C ASN A 10 -10.41 10.80 10.06
N ASN A 11 -10.26 11.16 11.33
CA ASN A 11 -10.96 12.30 11.92
C ASN A 11 -9.93 13.37 12.32
N ASN A 12 -9.54 14.21 11.35
CA ASN A 12 -8.60 15.33 11.53
C ASN A 12 -7.16 14.94 11.87
N GLY A 13 -6.58 13.95 11.16
CA GLY A 13 -5.14 13.63 11.27
C GLY A 13 -4.77 12.69 12.42
N LYS A 14 -5.75 11.96 12.97
CA LYS A 14 -5.54 10.91 13.97
C LYS A 14 -5.89 9.55 13.37
N LEU A 15 -5.02 8.56 13.60
CA LEU A 15 -5.30 7.15 13.35
C LEU A 15 -5.87 6.54 14.62
N LEU A 16 -7.02 5.88 14.50
CA LEU A 16 -7.60 5.04 15.56
C LEU A 16 -7.37 3.60 15.15
N GLU A 17 -6.62 2.86 15.97
CA GLU A 17 -6.42 1.42 15.83
C GLU A 17 -7.19 0.72 16.94
N LYS A 18 -8.03 -0.26 16.58
CA LYS A 18 -8.77 -1.08 17.53
C LYS A 18 -8.55 -2.55 17.18
N ASP A 19 -7.81 -3.24 18.04
CA ASP A 19 -7.73 -4.69 18.05
C ASP A 19 -8.95 -5.28 18.79
N ASP A 20 -9.38 -6.49 18.43
CA ASP A 20 -10.61 -7.11 18.94
C ASP A 20 -10.66 -7.21 20.49
N ASP A 21 -9.50 -7.35 21.13
CA ASP A 21 -9.34 -7.47 22.59
C ASP A 21 -8.50 -6.34 23.23
N GLY A 22 -8.13 -5.32 22.44
CA GLY A 22 -7.19 -4.27 22.85
C GLY A 22 -7.85 -2.93 23.17
N PRO A 23 -7.24 -2.08 24.02
CA PRO A 23 -7.67 -0.69 24.16
C PRO A 23 -7.47 0.06 22.84
N GLU A 24 -8.39 0.95 22.49
CA GLU A 24 -8.27 1.84 21.32
C GLU A 24 -6.98 2.66 21.41
N ARG A 25 -6.12 2.55 20.40
CA ARG A 25 -4.86 3.28 20.33
C ARG A 25 -5.00 4.45 19.37
N THR A 26 -4.63 5.63 19.86
CA THR A 26 -4.46 6.81 19.03
C THR A 26 -2.99 6.97 18.70
N THR A 27 -2.64 6.96 17.43
CA THR A 27 -1.25 7.19 16.99
C THR A 27 -1.21 8.40 16.06
N ALA A 28 -0.25 9.31 16.30
CA ALA A 28 0.04 10.39 15.38
C ALA A 28 0.97 9.89 14.28
N PHE A 29 0.73 10.29 13.03
CA PHE A 29 1.58 9.94 11.89
C PHE A 29 3.05 10.32 12.08
N ALA A 30 3.32 11.37 12.87
CA ALA A 30 4.66 11.89 13.12
C ALA A 30 5.51 11.04 14.09
N ASP A 31 4.87 10.17 14.90
CA ASP A 31 5.58 9.36 15.91
C ASP A 31 6.11 8.04 15.33
N ASN A 32 5.85 7.78 14.03
CA ASN A 32 6.24 6.55 13.37
C ASN A 32 7.46 6.80 12.48
N ASP A 33 8.63 6.28 12.88
CA ASP A 33 9.84 6.28 12.06
C ASP A 33 9.75 5.22 10.94
N MET A 34 8.80 5.43 10.03
CA MET A 34 8.56 4.57 8.88
C MET A 34 9.75 4.55 7.93
N TRP A 35 10.55 5.63 7.91
CA TRP A 35 11.71 5.75 7.04
C TRP A 35 12.80 4.75 7.42
N VAL A 36 13.17 4.70 8.71
CA VAL A 36 14.15 3.72 9.21
C VAL A 36 13.63 2.30 9.03
N ARG A 37 12.35 2.04 9.35
CA ARG A 37 11.73 0.71 9.23
C ARG A 37 11.72 0.19 7.80
N TRP A 38 11.30 0.99 6.83
CA TRP A 38 11.25 0.57 5.42
C TRP A 38 12.61 0.30 4.82
N ASN A 39 13.62 1.10 5.17
CA ASN A 39 14.97 0.90 4.66
C ASN A 39 15.64 -0.32 5.28
N SER A 40 15.41 -0.56 6.57
CA SER A 40 15.87 -1.77 7.25
C SER A 40 15.26 -3.00 6.59
N HIS A 41 13.95 -3.01 6.35
CA HIS A 41 13.25 -4.10 5.65
C HIS A 41 13.79 -4.36 4.24
N PHE A 42 14.06 -3.31 3.47
CA PHE A 42 14.63 -3.44 2.12
C PHE A 42 16.03 -4.08 2.16
N ILE A 43 16.89 -3.65 3.09
CA ILE A 43 18.21 -4.24 3.28
C ILE A 43 18.10 -5.72 3.66
N ASP A 44 17.17 -6.08 4.55
CA ASP A 44 16.94 -7.46 4.97
C ASP A 44 16.46 -8.34 3.80
N CYS A 45 15.60 -7.81 2.91
CA CYS A 45 15.17 -8.51 1.71
C CYS A 45 16.34 -8.86 0.79
N ILE A 46 17.27 -7.92 0.60
CA ILE A 46 18.47 -8.14 -0.22
C ILE A 46 19.41 -9.16 0.45
N ARG A 47 19.63 -9.03 1.76
CA ARG A 47 20.58 -9.88 2.49
C ARG A 47 20.12 -11.33 2.58
N ASP A 48 18.83 -11.53 2.80
CA ASP A 48 18.27 -12.84 3.09
C ASP A 48 17.50 -13.46 1.90
N ASP A 49 17.56 -12.82 0.72
CA ASP A 49 16.80 -13.19 -0.48
C ASP A 49 15.29 -13.38 -0.19
N LYS A 50 14.74 -12.47 0.62
CA LYS A 50 13.33 -12.50 1.03
C LYS A 50 12.48 -11.63 0.10
N PRO A 51 11.23 -12.04 -0.19
CA PRO A 51 10.31 -11.20 -0.95
C PRO A 51 9.99 -9.91 -0.18
N PRO A 52 9.93 -8.75 -0.86
CA PRO A 52 9.59 -7.48 -0.21
C PRO A 52 8.12 -7.46 0.22
N LEU A 53 7.83 -6.76 1.32
CA LEU A 53 6.45 -6.55 1.78
C LEU A 53 5.61 -5.73 0.80
N ILE A 54 6.26 -4.89 0.00
CA ILE A 54 5.65 -4.08 -1.06
C ILE A 54 6.33 -4.47 -2.37
N SER A 55 5.53 -4.96 -3.31
CA SER A 55 5.99 -5.44 -4.61
C SER A 55 5.76 -4.41 -5.73
N LEU A 56 6.28 -4.70 -6.94
CA LEU A 56 5.93 -3.91 -8.14
C LEU A 56 4.41 -3.86 -8.35
N ALA A 57 3.72 -4.98 -8.12
CA ALA A 57 2.28 -5.07 -8.31
C ALA A 57 1.51 -4.07 -7.44
N ASP A 58 1.98 -3.82 -6.22
CA ASP A 58 1.39 -2.84 -5.31
C ASP A 58 1.59 -1.42 -5.85
N GLY A 59 2.80 -1.10 -6.34
CA GLY A 59 3.09 0.18 -6.97
C GLY A 59 2.21 0.47 -8.20
N LEU A 60 2.01 -0.53 -9.06
CA LEU A 60 1.15 -0.40 -10.24
C LEU A 60 -0.33 -0.17 -9.89
N ARG A 61 -0.83 -0.81 -8.82
CA ARG A 61 -2.19 -0.55 -8.33
C ARG A 61 -2.35 0.89 -7.83
N VAL A 62 -1.35 1.42 -7.12
CA VAL A 62 -1.37 2.81 -6.64
C VAL A 62 -1.42 3.80 -7.80
N ILE A 63 -0.65 3.54 -8.87
CA ILE A 63 -0.69 4.36 -10.10
C ILE A 63 -2.09 4.35 -10.71
N ALA A 64 -2.70 3.17 -10.89
CA ALA A 64 -4.04 3.05 -11.47
C ALA A 64 -5.10 3.85 -10.67
N VAL A 65 -5.06 3.78 -9.34
CA VAL A 65 -5.96 4.56 -8.48
C VAL A 65 -5.69 6.06 -8.62
N SER A 66 -4.43 6.46 -8.64
CA SER A 66 -4.04 7.87 -8.76
C SER A 66 -4.49 8.49 -10.10
N GLU A 67 -4.35 7.74 -11.19
CA GLU A 67 -4.82 8.14 -12.52
C GLU A 67 -6.34 8.24 -12.58
N ALA A 68 -7.06 7.27 -12.01
CA ALA A 68 -8.52 7.30 -11.94
C ALA A 68 -9.02 8.50 -11.11
N ALA A 69 -8.37 8.81 -9.99
CA ALA A 69 -8.67 9.97 -9.16
C ALA A 69 -8.43 11.29 -9.92
N TYR A 70 -7.29 11.41 -10.61
CA TYR A 70 -6.99 12.57 -11.45
C TYR A 70 -8.03 12.76 -12.57
N ARG A 71 -8.42 11.68 -13.24
CA ARG A 71 -9.46 11.70 -14.28
C ARG A 71 -10.83 12.08 -13.71
N SER A 72 -11.21 11.52 -12.58
CA SER A 72 -12.46 11.86 -11.87
C SER A 72 -12.52 13.36 -11.55
N LEU A 73 -11.43 13.92 -11.03
CA LEU A 73 -11.33 15.35 -10.76
C LEU A 73 -11.50 16.21 -12.03
N LYS A 74 -10.84 15.81 -13.13
CA LYS A 74 -10.89 16.52 -14.41
C LYS A 74 -12.26 16.44 -15.08
N GLU A 75 -12.89 15.28 -15.04
CA GLU A 75 -14.15 14.97 -15.73
C GLU A 75 -15.39 15.26 -14.86
N ARG A 76 -15.21 15.57 -13.56
CA ARG A 76 -16.28 15.85 -12.58
C ARG A 76 -17.33 14.73 -12.51
N ARG A 77 -16.88 13.48 -12.64
CA ARG A 77 -17.73 12.29 -12.58
C ARG A 77 -16.99 11.11 -11.97
N GLU A 78 -17.73 10.11 -11.55
CA GLU A 78 -17.16 8.83 -11.15
C GLU A 78 -16.39 8.18 -12.31
N VAL A 79 -15.20 7.66 -11.99
CA VAL A 79 -14.32 6.94 -12.92
C VAL A 79 -13.92 5.63 -12.26
N GLN A 80 -14.17 4.52 -12.96
CA GLN A 80 -13.74 3.19 -12.54
C GLN A 80 -12.22 3.05 -12.65
N VAL A 81 -11.61 2.39 -11.68
CA VAL A 81 -10.17 2.13 -11.67
C VAL A 81 -9.86 0.97 -12.62
N ASP A 82 -8.96 1.19 -13.57
CA ASP A 82 -8.52 0.17 -14.52
C ASP A 82 -7.18 -0.44 -14.07
N TYR A 83 -7.22 -1.73 -13.71
CA TYR A 83 -6.03 -2.49 -13.31
C TYR A 83 -5.44 -3.34 -14.44
N SER A 84 -5.88 -3.18 -15.69
CA SER A 84 -5.44 -4.02 -16.82
C SER A 84 -3.92 -3.96 -17.09
N ALA A 85 -3.29 -2.81 -16.83
CA ALA A 85 -1.85 -2.63 -16.94
C ALA A 85 -1.06 -3.57 -16.01
N LEU A 86 -1.60 -3.89 -14.83
CA LEU A 86 -1.02 -4.84 -13.87
C LEU A 86 -0.87 -6.23 -14.48
N GLY A 87 -1.93 -6.71 -15.14
CA GLY A 87 -1.95 -8.03 -15.77
C GLY A 87 -0.97 -8.15 -16.93
N SER A 88 -0.55 -7.04 -17.55
CA SER A 88 0.44 -7.02 -18.62
C SER A 88 1.87 -7.01 -18.06
N ALA A 89 2.12 -6.23 -17.00
CA ALA A 89 3.42 -6.14 -16.34
C ALA A 89 3.83 -7.46 -15.66
N ILE A 90 2.93 -8.11 -14.93
CA ILE A 90 3.20 -9.40 -14.27
C ILE A 90 3.56 -10.48 -15.30
N ARG A 91 2.91 -10.47 -16.47
CA ARG A 91 3.22 -11.41 -17.57
C ARG A 91 4.57 -11.14 -18.23
N ALA A 92 5.08 -9.91 -18.17
CA ALA A 92 6.39 -9.56 -18.69
C ALA A 92 7.50 -9.98 -17.72
N GLU A 93 7.31 -9.82 -16.41
CA GLU A 93 8.26 -10.29 -15.37
C GLU A 93 8.44 -11.81 -15.43
N GLY A 94 7.36 -12.59 -15.56
CA GLY A 94 7.43 -14.05 -15.67
C GLY A 94 8.13 -14.58 -16.94
N LYS A 95 8.43 -13.72 -17.93
CA LYS A 95 9.22 -14.07 -19.12
C LYS A 95 10.68 -13.63 -19.04
N ALA A 96 11.03 -12.79 -18.06
CA ALA A 96 12.37 -12.24 -17.91
C ALA A 96 13.26 -13.06 -16.95
N GLN A 97 12.73 -14.11 -16.33
CA GLN A 97 13.47 -15.00 -15.44
C GLN A 97 14.02 -16.20 -16.25
N PRO A 98 15.36 -16.36 -16.36
CA PRO A 98 15.99 -17.48 -17.08
C PRO A 98 15.86 -18.82 -16.35
#